data_AF-A0A7S2W7P3-F1
#
_entry.id   AF-A0A7S2W7P3-F1
#
_cell.length_a   1.000
_cell.length_b   1.000
_cell.length_c   1.000
_cell.angle_alpha   90.00
_cell.angle_beta   90.00
_cell.angle_gamma   90.00
#
_symmetry.space_group_name_H-M   'P 1'
#
loop_
_entity.id
_entity.type
_entity.pdbx_description
1 polymer ?
#
loop_
_entity_poly.entity_id
_entity_poly.type
_entity_poly.pdbx_seq_one_letter_code
_entity_poly.pdbx_strand_id
1 'polypeptide(L)'
;VIFAFVALKTRYSQCHYIACVLVFMSCFQATTVQVQTSDPPLGTYTNGNNEVVKSPMVFLVLLFLASVPAAAGNVFKQWCLQGVGSNYGQLDIFYASTWSGFWQVILGLALIPLMWINFGGEGAIAPAQTGQAIGDAFTCFFGGEPPIRGNLTGDDLDAAKTQQQLCTSGSGTAFEWFIVYSVFNLSFNVLLLWLTKYLSTTWAQVATGVVLGLSSLLGQSKALMGPSAVPLEYQEYLGIVISCIALWVYCLEDEVDANGDNVFLINQIKEDAKKANDDKVHVDDDIEQPHASSQVLSTAQMASGQSLTKMIAR
;
A
#
# COMPACT_ATOMS: atom_id res chain seq x y z
N VAL A 1 1.89 12.79 -8.76
CA VAL A 1 1.92 14.14 -9.38
C VAL A 1 2.89 14.25 -10.55
N ILE A 2 4.20 14.42 -10.38
CA ILE A 2 5.12 14.73 -11.51
C ILE A 2 5.08 13.66 -12.62
N PHE A 3 5.21 12.38 -12.26
CA PHE A 3 5.14 11.29 -13.24
C PHE A 3 3.78 11.21 -13.94
N ALA A 4 2.68 11.43 -13.23
CA ALA A 4 1.34 11.44 -13.81
C ALA A 4 1.15 12.64 -14.75
N PHE A 5 1.67 13.81 -14.39
CA PHE A 5 1.66 15.00 -15.26
C PHE A 5 2.42 14.75 -16.57
N VAL A 6 3.58 14.08 -16.52
CA VAL A 6 4.39 13.83 -17.72
C VAL A 6 3.83 12.67 -18.56
N ALA A 7 3.48 11.54 -17.94
CA ALA A 7 3.12 10.31 -18.65
C ALA A 7 1.63 10.24 -19.01
N LEU A 8 0.75 10.69 -18.11
CA LEU A 8 -0.70 10.67 -18.31
C LEU A 8 -1.24 12.02 -18.78
N LYS A 9 -0.43 13.10 -18.75
CA LYS A 9 -0.85 14.47 -19.07
C LYS A 9 -2.02 14.99 -18.21
N THR A 10 -2.18 14.42 -17.02
CA THR A 10 -3.17 14.84 -16.03
C THR A 10 -2.90 16.26 -15.57
N ARG A 11 -3.95 17.09 -15.52
CA ARG A 11 -3.93 18.46 -15.02
C ARG A 11 -4.46 18.51 -13.61
N TYR A 12 -3.68 19.13 -12.74
CA TYR A 12 -4.01 19.31 -11.34
C TYR A 12 -4.40 20.77 -11.07
N SER A 13 -5.54 20.96 -10.41
CA SER A 13 -5.92 22.24 -9.81
C SER A 13 -5.18 22.53 -8.49
N GLN A 14 -5.34 23.75 -7.97
CA GLN A 14 -4.69 24.25 -6.75
C GLN A 14 -5.01 23.39 -5.52
N CYS A 15 -6.24 22.88 -5.39
CA CYS A 15 -6.65 22.02 -4.28
C CYS A 15 -5.77 20.76 -4.16
N HIS A 16 -5.41 20.13 -5.29
CA HIS A 16 -4.55 18.94 -5.29
C HIS A 16 -3.12 19.24 -4.79
N TYR A 17 -2.56 20.39 -5.16
CA TYR A 17 -1.23 20.80 -4.68
C TYR A 17 -1.24 21.11 -3.19
N ILE A 18 -2.28 21.79 -2.70
CA ILE A 18 -2.47 22.07 -1.27
C ILE A 18 -2.57 20.77 -0.50
N ALA A 19 -3.36 19.81 -0.96
CA ALA A 19 -3.46 18.49 -0.36
C ALA A 19 -2.10 17.77 -0.30
N CYS A 20 -1.30 17.81 -1.37
CA CYS A 20 0.04 17.23 -1.35
C CYS A 20 0.95 17.87 -0.29
N VAL A 21 0.92 19.19 -0.15
CA VAL A 21 1.68 19.91 0.89
C VAL A 21 1.19 19.51 2.29
N LEU A 22 -0.12 19.36 2.49
CA LEU A 22 -0.68 18.91 3.76
C LEU A 22 -0.24 17.49 4.11
N VAL A 23 -0.13 16.57 3.14
CA VAL A 23 0.45 15.23 3.39
C VAL A 23 1.90 15.34 3.86
N PHE A 24 2.73 16.16 3.21
CA PHE A 24 4.11 16.37 3.67
C PHE A 24 4.16 16.96 5.08
N MET A 25 3.30 17.93 5.39
CA MET A 25 3.19 18.50 6.74
C MET A 25 2.75 17.45 7.77
N SER A 26 1.84 16.54 7.41
CA SER A 26 1.42 15.45 8.29
C SER A 26 2.59 14.51 8.65
N CYS A 27 3.41 14.14 7.66
CA CYS A 27 4.60 13.32 7.87
C CYS A 27 5.63 14.06 8.73
N PHE A 28 5.87 15.35 8.43
CA PHE A 28 6.79 16.17 9.21
C PHE A 28 6.36 16.25 10.67
N GLN A 29 5.08 16.51 10.93
CA GLN A 29 4.53 16.57 12.28
C GLN A 29 4.68 15.24 13.03
N ALA A 30 4.39 14.11 12.36
CA ALA A 30 4.57 12.78 12.97
C ALA A 30 6.03 12.49 13.32
N THR A 31 6.99 12.96 12.51
CA THR A 31 8.43 12.78 12.78
C THR A 31 9.04 13.84 13.69
N THR A 32 8.29 14.89 14.04
CA THR A 32 8.84 16.06 14.75
C THR A 32 9.43 15.69 16.10
N VAL A 33 8.84 14.74 16.82
CA VAL A 33 9.38 14.32 18.11
C VAL A 33 10.76 13.69 17.94
N GLN A 34 10.90 12.74 17.01
CA GLN A 34 12.19 12.10 16.72
C GLN A 34 13.27 13.12 16.28
N VAL A 35 12.87 14.21 15.62
CA VAL A 35 13.76 15.32 15.24
C VAL A 35 14.11 16.22 16.44
N GLN A 36 13.16 16.48 17.34
CA GLN A 36 13.30 17.43 18.44
C GLN A 36 13.95 16.83 19.69
N THR A 37 13.53 15.63 20.11
CA THR A 37 14.03 14.98 21.32
C THR A 37 15.30 14.19 21.06
N SER A 38 15.62 13.86 19.80
CA SER A 38 16.74 12.96 19.46
C SER A 38 16.73 11.65 20.23
N ASP A 39 15.57 11.24 20.75
CA ASP A 39 15.39 10.04 21.56
C ASP A 39 14.08 9.35 21.15
N PRO A 40 14.17 8.25 20.37
CA PRO A 40 15.36 7.73 19.71
C PRO A 40 15.69 8.59 18.46
N PRO A 41 16.98 8.87 18.15
CA PRO A 41 17.35 9.77 17.05
C PRO A 41 16.99 9.18 15.68
N LEU A 42 16.71 10.02 14.69
CA LEU A 42 16.30 9.57 13.35
C LEU A 42 17.21 8.46 12.81
N GLY A 43 16.59 7.35 12.40
CA GLY A 43 17.30 6.18 11.89
C GLY A 43 17.80 5.23 12.96
N THR A 44 17.43 5.38 14.23
CA THR A 44 17.64 4.32 15.22
C THR A 44 16.46 3.37 15.29
N TYR A 45 16.74 2.09 15.39
CA TYR A 45 15.74 1.05 15.62
C TYR A 45 16.29 0.04 16.63
N THR A 46 15.40 -0.58 17.38
CA THR A 46 15.74 -1.67 18.28
C THR A 46 15.70 -2.97 17.49
N ASN A 47 16.83 -3.68 17.38
CA ASN A 47 16.87 -4.98 16.73
C ASN A 47 16.17 -6.05 17.62
N GLY A 48 15.90 -7.24 17.08
CA GLY A 48 15.30 -8.37 17.83
C GLY A 48 16.07 -8.81 19.08
N ASN A 49 17.31 -8.34 19.24
CA ASN A 49 18.15 -8.56 20.42
C ASN A 49 18.06 -7.42 21.47
N ASN A 50 17.08 -6.51 21.34
CA ASN A 50 16.92 -5.31 22.19
C ASN A 50 18.08 -4.29 22.14
N GLU A 51 18.94 -4.37 21.13
CA GLU A 51 20.02 -3.40 20.91
C GLU A 51 19.54 -2.23 20.04
N VAL A 52 19.85 -1.00 20.46
CA VAL A 52 19.55 0.21 19.67
C VAL A 52 20.63 0.40 18.61
N VAL A 53 20.28 0.10 17.37
CA VAL A 53 21.19 0.20 16.21
C VAL A 53 20.90 1.47 15.42
N LYS A 54 21.94 2.20 15.02
CA LYS A 54 21.85 3.35 14.10
C LYS A 54 21.93 2.89 12.66
N SER A 55 20.89 3.15 11.89
CA SER A 55 20.85 2.94 10.45
C SER A 55 21.81 3.91 9.74
N PRO A 56 22.70 3.42 8.86
CA PRO A 56 23.51 4.26 8.00
C PRO A 56 22.64 5.19 7.15
N MET A 57 23.07 6.45 6.99
CA MET A 57 22.38 7.46 6.16
C MET A 57 22.20 7.01 4.70
N VAL A 58 23.09 6.13 4.20
CA VAL A 58 23.02 5.55 2.86
C VAL A 58 21.68 4.83 2.63
N PHE A 59 21.14 4.12 3.62
CA PHE A 59 19.87 3.42 3.46
C PHE A 59 18.67 4.38 3.39
N LEU A 60 18.75 5.53 4.07
CA LEU A 60 17.72 6.58 3.94
C LEU A 60 17.72 7.20 2.54
N VAL A 61 18.91 7.44 1.97
CA VAL A 61 19.05 7.92 0.59
C VAL A 61 18.54 6.87 -0.39
N LEU A 62 18.87 5.59 -0.20
CA LEU A 62 18.38 4.50 -1.03
C LEU A 62 16.85 4.36 -0.94
N LEU A 63 16.26 4.52 0.25
CA LEU A 63 14.81 4.51 0.44
C LEU A 63 14.13 5.65 -0.34
N PHE A 64 14.71 6.85 -0.30
CA PHE A 64 14.22 7.98 -1.09
C PHE A 64 14.31 7.69 -2.59
N LEU A 65 15.44 7.15 -3.06
CA LEU A 65 15.61 6.77 -4.46
C LEU A 65 14.66 5.65 -4.89
N ALA A 66 14.33 4.70 -4.00
CA ALA A 66 13.37 3.64 -4.26
C ALA A 66 11.93 4.15 -4.45
N SER A 67 11.62 5.36 -3.97
CA SER A 67 10.30 5.99 -4.18
C SER A 67 10.06 6.37 -5.65
N VAL A 68 11.12 6.59 -6.43
CA VAL A 68 11.04 6.95 -7.85
C VAL A 68 10.47 5.81 -8.71
N PRO A 69 11.05 4.59 -8.73
CA PRO A 69 10.48 3.48 -9.48
C PRO A 69 9.11 3.06 -8.94
N ALA A 70 8.85 3.21 -7.63
CA ALA A 70 7.53 2.96 -7.07
C ALA A 70 6.47 3.92 -7.65
N ALA A 71 6.77 5.21 -7.72
CA ALA A 71 5.88 6.21 -8.32
C ALA A 71 5.66 5.96 -9.83
N ALA A 72 6.74 5.66 -10.56
CA ALA A 72 6.65 5.33 -11.98
C ALA A 72 5.80 4.06 -12.22
N GLY A 73 5.99 3.02 -11.41
CA GLY A 73 5.22 1.78 -11.46
C GLY A 73 3.73 2.00 -11.20
N ASN A 74 3.38 2.87 -10.24
CA ASN A 74 1.98 3.20 -9.96
C ASN A 74 1.31 3.96 -11.13
N VAL A 75 2.00 4.93 -11.73
CA VAL A 75 1.49 5.65 -12.91
C VAL A 75 1.36 4.71 -14.12
N PHE A 76 2.32 3.79 -14.31
CA PHE A 76 2.25 2.77 -15.35
C PHE A 76 1.05 1.83 -15.16
N LYS A 77 0.73 1.44 -13.92
CA LYS A 77 -0.47 0.65 -13.62
C LYS A 77 -1.74 1.38 -14.04
N GLN A 78 -1.88 2.67 -13.74
CA GLN A 78 -3.02 3.46 -14.18
C GLN A 78 -3.10 3.55 -15.71
N TRP A 79 -1.97 3.79 -16.37
CA TRP A 79 -1.90 3.83 -17.84
C TRP A 79 -2.43 2.55 -18.50
N CYS A 80 -2.07 1.38 -17.94
CA CYS A 80 -2.58 0.07 -18.39
C CYS A 80 -4.04 -0.17 -18.02
N LEU A 81 -4.47 0.18 -16.80
CA LEU A 81 -5.82 -0.11 -16.29
C LEU A 81 -6.91 0.76 -16.93
N GLN A 82 -6.61 2.04 -17.17
CA GLN A 82 -7.52 2.98 -17.82
C GLN A 82 -7.47 2.88 -19.36
N GLY A 83 -6.53 2.10 -19.91
CA GLY A 83 -6.42 1.88 -21.36
C GLY A 83 -5.89 3.09 -22.14
N VAL A 84 -5.33 4.09 -21.47
CA VAL A 84 -4.93 5.39 -22.06
C VAL A 84 -3.88 5.25 -23.16
N GLY A 85 -3.06 4.19 -23.16
CA GLY A 85 -2.12 3.95 -24.26
C GLY A 85 -1.97 2.49 -24.68
N SER A 86 -2.95 1.65 -24.38
CA SER A 86 -2.97 0.27 -24.85
C SER A 86 -4.04 0.08 -25.93
N ASN A 87 -3.62 -0.38 -27.11
CA ASN A 87 -4.54 -0.85 -28.17
C ASN A 87 -5.36 -2.09 -27.75
N TYR A 88 -5.09 -2.68 -26.58
CA TYR A 88 -5.67 -3.94 -26.10
C TYR A 88 -6.85 -3.77 -25.13
N GLY A 89 -7.41 -2.57 -24.99
CA GLY A 89 -8.55 -2.30 -24.12
C GLY A 89 -8.19 -2.19 -22.63
N GLN A 90 -9.20 -2.02 -21.78
CA GLN A 90 -9.03 -1.85 -20.33
C GLN A 90 -8.61 -3.17 -19.68
N LEU A 91 -7.44 -3.18 -19.02
CA LEU A 91 -6.93 -4.36 -18.33
C LEU A 91 -7.80 -4.73 -17.13
N ASP A 92 -7.99 -6.04 -16.92
CA ASP A 92 -8.67 -6.55 -15.74
C ASP A 92 -7.79 -6.44 -14.48
N ILE A 93 -8.42 -6.13 -13.34
CA ILE A 93 -7.73 -5.88 -12.08
C ILE A 93 -7.12 -7.18 -11.53
N PHE A 94 -7.84 -8.30 -11.62
CA PHE A 94 -7.33 -9.59 -11.13
C PHE A 94 -6.15 -10.04 -11.98
N TYR A 95 -6.27 -9.95 -13.30
CA TYR A 95 -5.15 -10.26 -14.20
C TYR A 95 -3.91 -9.40 -13.90
N ALA A 96 -4.08 -8.08 -13.75
CA ALA A 96 -2.99 -7.17 -13.42
C ALA A 96 -2.34 -7.50 -12.07
N SER A 97 -3.15 -7.81 -11.05
CA SER A 97 -2.68 -8.16 -9.70
C SER A 97 -1.92 -9.49 -9.70
N THR A 98 -2.45 -10.52 -10.34
CA THR A 98 -1.80 -11.83 -10.46
C THR A 98 -0.47 -11.74 -11.20
N TRP A 99 -0.44 -11.00 -12.32
CA TRP A 99 0.78 -10.82 -13.09
C TRP A 99 1.86 -10.06 -12.30
N SER A 100 1.46 -8.99 -11.59
CA SER A 100 2.36 -8.26 -10.69
C SER A 100 2.93 -9.16 -9.60
N GLY A 101 2.10 -10.00 -8.96
CA GLY A 101 2.54 -10.93 -7.92
C GLY A 101 3.52 -11.97 -8.44
N PHE A 102 3.29 -12.51 -9.63
CA PHE A 102 4.20 -13.48 -10.25
C PHE A 102 5.59 -12.90 -10.50
N TRP A 103 5.67 -11.68 -11.03
CA TRP A 103 6.94 -10.99 -11.22
C TRP A 103 7.64 -10.64 -9.91
N GLN A 104 6.89 -10.32 -8.85
CA GLN A 104 7.47 -10.12 -7.52
C GLN A 104 8.13 -11.39 -6.98
N VAL A 105 7.55 -12.57 -7.21
CA VAL A 105 8.17 -13.85 -6.82
C VAL A 105 9.46 -14.08 -7.62
N ILE A 106 9.43 -13.89 -8.94
CA ILE A 106 10.63 -14.04 -9.80
C ILE A 106 11.74 -13.09 -9.36
N LEU A 107 11.41 -11.81 -9.17
CA LEU A 107 12.38 -10.82 -8.73
C LEU A 107 12.86 -11.09 -7.30
N GLY A 108 11.98 -11.54 -6.39
CA GLY A 108 12.37 -11.95 -5.05
C GLY A 108 13.40 -13.08 -5.06
N LEU A 109 13.20 -14.10 -5.90
CA LEU A 109 14.17 -15.18 -6.09
C LEU A 109 15.46 -14.69 -6.74
N ALA A 110 15.37 -13.77 -7.71
CA ALA A 110 16.53 -13.18 -8.35
C ALA A 110 17.37 -12.29 -7.41
N LEU A 111 16.77 -11.77 -6.33
CA LEU A 111 17.42 -10.93 -5.33
C LEU A 111 18.01 -11.72 -4.15
N ILE A 112 17.89 -13.05 -4.12
CA ILE A 112 18.57 -13.92 -3.13
C ILE A 112 20.08 -13.60 -2.97
N PRO A 113 20.85 -13.34 -4.05
CA PRO A 113 22.26 -12.99 -3.92
C PRO A 113 22.55 -11.72 -3.08
N LEU A 114 21.56 -10.84 -2.88
CA LEU A 114 21.74 -9.68 -2.01
C LEU A 114 21.97 -10.08 -0.54
N MET A 115 21.48 -11.24 -0.10
CA MET A 115 21.72 -11.76 1.26
C MET A 115 23.17 -12.18 1.51
N TRP A 116 23.98 -12.31 0.45
CA TRP A 116 25.41 -12.64 0.57
C TRP A 116 26.26 -11.42 0.92
N ILE A 117 25.69 -10.21 0.83
CA ILE A 117 26.37 -8.97 1.14
C ILE A 117 26.06 -8.62 2.60
N ASN A 118 27.11 -8.39 3.39
CA ASN A 118 26.94 -7.95 4.77
C ASN A 118 26.63 -6.45 4.79
N PHE A 119 25.40 -6.11 5.15
CA PHE A 119 24.92 -4.73 5.26
C PHE A 119 25.05 -4.14 6.68
N GLY A 120 25.73 -4.83 7.61
CA GLY A 120 26.13 -4.28 8.91
C GLY A 120 25.13 -4.47 10.05
N GLY A 121 24.20 -5.42 9.94
CA GLY A 121 23.22 -5.75 10.99
C GLY A 121 23.09 -7.25 11.30
N GLU A 122 23.29 -8.11 10.31
CA GLU A 122 23.27 -9.57 10.44
C GLU A 122 24.44 -10.17 9.65
N GLY A 123 24.91 -11.35 10.06
CA GLY A 123 25.98 -12.06 9.35
C GLY A 123 25.54 -12.45 7.94
N ALA A 124 26.36 -12.13 6.94
CA ALA A 124 26.10 -12.55 5.57
C ALA A 124 26.08 -14.08 5.45
N ILE A 125 25.10 -14.61 4.72
CA ILE A 125 25.00 -16.05 4.48
C ILE A 125 25.92 -16.42 3.33
N ALA A 126 26.79 -17.40 3.54
CA ALA A 126 27.66 -17.89 2.47
C ALA A 126 26.82 -18.50 1.33
N PRO A 127 27.16 -18.31 0.05
CA PRO A 127 26.38 -18.83 -1.08
C PRO A 127 26.08 -20.33 -0.98
N ALA A 128 27.05 -21.12 -0.51
CA ALA A 128 26.92 -22.57 -0.32
C ALA A 128 25.89 -22.97 0.76
N GLN A 129 25.59 -22.08 1.70
CA GLN A 129 24.64 -22.31 2.79
C GLN A 129 23.23 -21.77 2.49
N THR A 130 23.04 -21.09 1.35
CA THR A 130 21.74 -20.48 0.99
C THR A 130 20.60 -21.50 0.98
N GLY A 131 20.79 -22.68 0.37
CA GLY A 131 19.75 -23.71 0.31
C GLY A 131 19.41 -24.29 1.69
N GLN A 132 20.42 -24.40 2.55
CA GLN A 132 20.25 -24.82 3.94
C GLN A 132 19.48 -23.77 4.74
N ALA A 133 19.85 -22.49 4.62
CA ALA A 133 19.16 -21.39 5.27
C ALA A 133 17.68 -21.29 4.85
N ILE A 134 17.38 -21.53 3.57
CA ILE A 134 15.99 -21.59 3.08
C ILE A 134 15.23 -22.75 3.76
N GLY A 135 15.84 -23.95 3.84
CA GLY A 135 15.22 -25.09 4.52
C GLY A 135 14.99 -24.88 6.01
N ASP A 136 15.95 -24.25 6.69
CA ASP A 136 15.85 -23.91 8.11
C ASP A 136 14.77 -22.83 8.33
N ALA A 137 14.67 -21.85 7.42
CA ALA A 137 13.61 -20.84 7.43
C ALA A 137 12.22 -21.46 7.24
N PHE A 138 12.05 -22.41 6.30
CA PHE A 138 10.77 -23.13 6.15
C PHE A 138 10.43 -23.98 7.37
N THR A 139 11.43 -24.61 7.99
CA THR A 139 11.22 -25.39 9.22
C THR A 139 10.69 -24.50 10.33
N CYS A 140 11.34 -23.35 10.57
CA CYS A 140 10.87 -22.33 11.52
C CYS A 140 9.48 -21.79 11.15
N PHE A 141 9.24 -21.53 9.87
CA PHE A 141 7.98 -20.99 9.38
C PHE A 141 6.77 -21.88 9.66
N PHE A 142 6.94 -23.20 9.56
CA PHE A 142 5.90 -24.17 9.92
C PHE A 142 5.85 -24.51 11.43
N GLY A 143 6.62 -23.79 12.27
CA GLY A 143 6.67 -24.01 13.71
C GLY A 143 7.54 -25.19 14.15
N GLY A 144 8.43 -25.66 13.27
CA GLY A 144 9.47 -26.63 13.59
C GLY A 144 10.73 -25.95 14.11
N GLU A 145 11.52 -26.69 14.87
CA GLU A 145 12.80 -26.20 15.35
C GLU A 145 13.91 -26.53 14.35
N PRO A 146 14.61 -25.54 13.76
CA PRO A 146 15.74 -25.81 12.90
C PRO A 146 16.89 -26.43 13.71
N PRO A 147 17.65 -27.39 13.14
CA PRO A 147 18.77 -28.01 13.85
C PRO A 147 19.89 -26.99 14.07
N ILE A 148 20.40 -26.90 15.31
CA ILE A 148 21.60 -26.10 15.60
C ILE A 148 22.79 -26.73 14.87
N ARG A 149 23.44 -25.95 13.99
CA ARG A 149 24.61 -26.39 13.22
C ARG A 149 25.86 -25.63 13.65
N GLY A 150 26.94 -26.38 13.87
CA GLY A 150 28.21 -25.84 14.33
C GLY A 150 28.60 -26.38 15.71
N ASN A 151 29.88 -26.28 16.06
CA ASN A 151 30.40 -26.69 17.36
C ASN A 151 30.32 -25.50 18.32
N LEU A 152 29.10 -25.05 18.62
CA LEU A 152 28.84 -23.92 19.51
C LEU A 152 28.99 -24.37 20.96
N THR A 153 29.70 -23.59 21.78
CA THR A 153 29.92 -23.88 23.21
C THR A 153 29.70 -22.63 24.04
N GLY A 154 29.10 -22.76 25.22
CA GLY A 154 28.85 -21.62 26.11
C GLY A 154 27.77 -20.68 25.60
N ASP A 155 28.01 -19.37 25.70
CA ASP A 155 27.02 -18.31 25.43
C ASP A 155 26.44 -18.35 24.01
N ASP A 156 27.23 -18.76 23.01
CA ASP A 156 26.76 -18.88 21.61
C ASP A 156 25.71 -20.00 21.43
N LEU A 157 25.80 -21.07 22.22
CA LEU A 157 24.83 -22.16 22.20
C LEU A 157 23.50 -21.72 22.82
N ASP A 158 23.56 -20.90 23.86
CA ASP A 158 22.36 -20.40 24.54
C ASP A 158 21.66 -19.32 23.68
N ALA A 159 22.41 -18.49 22.95
CA ALA A 159 21.87 -17.59 21.93
C ALA A 159 21.16 -18.37 20.80
N ALA A 160 21.78 -19.42 20.26
CA ALA A 160 21.19 -20.25 19.21
C ALA A 160 19.90 -20.95 19.66
N LYS A 161 19.86 -21.47 20.90
CA LYS A 161 18.64 -22.04 21.50
C LYS A 161 17.54 -20.99 21.69
N THR A 162 17.91 -19.78 22.09
CA THR A 162 16.95 -18.67 22.25
C THR A 162 16.32 -18.32 20.90
N GLN A 163 17.10 -18.28 19.82
CA GLN A 163 16.56 -18.08 18.47
C GLN A 163 15.67 -19.24 18.01
N GLN A 164 16.04 -20.48 18.32
CA GLN A 164 15.22 -21.66 18.04
C GLN A 164 13.86 -21.60 18.77
N GLN A 165 13.85 -21.10 20.01
CA GLN A 165 12.63 -20.89 20.80
C GLN A 165 11.70 -19.82 20.22
N LEU A 166 12.21 -18.87 19.42
CA LEU A 166 11.35 -17.90 18.73
C LEU A 166 10.43 -18.60 17.70
N CYS A 167 10.91 -19.68 17.07
CA CYS A 167 10.15 -20.45 16.08
C CYS A 167 9.00 -21.27 16.69
N THR A 168 9.10 -21.61 17.98
CA THR A 168 8.14 -22.49 18.69
C THR A 168 7.36 -21.80 19.79
N SER A 169 7.46 -20.46 19.89
CA SER A 169 6.71 -19.68 20.87
C SER A 169 5.19 -19.90 20.74
N GLY A 170 4.52 -20.15 21.87
CA GLY A 170 3.16 -20.71 21.95
C GLY A 170 1.99 -19.84 21.45
N SER A 171 2.24 -18.83 20.61
CA SER A 171 1.25 -17.89 20.04
C SER A 171 0.77 -18.25 18.63
N GLY A 172 0.99 -19.48 18.19
CA GLY A 172 0.64 -19.97 16.85
C GLY A 172 1.85 -20.09 15.92
N THR A 173 1.72 -20.87 14.86
CA THR A 173 2.81 -21.05 13.88
C THR A 173 3.00 -19.77 13.04
N ALA A 174 4.22 -19.46 12.62
CA ALA A 174 4.46 -18.30 11.75
C ALA A 174 3.68 -18.40 10.43
N PHE A 175 3.45 -19.61 9.93
CA PHE A 175 2.60 -19.87 8.77
C PHE A 175 1.16 -19.38 8.96
N GLU A 176 0.56 -19.61 10.13
CA GLU A 176 -0.81 -19.16 10.42
C GLU A 176 -0.93 -17.64 10.30
N TRP A 177 -0.03 -16.91 10.95
CA TRP A 177 0.03 -15.45 10.87
C TRP A 177 0.36 -14.96 9.47
N PHE A 178 1.19 -15.68 8.72
CA PHE A 178 1.48 -15.37 7.32
C PHE A 178 0.25 -15.50 6.42
N ILE A 179 -0.60 -16.51 6.63
CA ILE A 179 -1.86 -16.65 5.87
C ILE A 179 -2.80 -15.49 6.17
N VAL A 180 -2.97 -15.13 7.45
CA VAL A 180 -3.79 -13.98 7.85
C VAL A 180 -3.25 -12.70 7.20
N TYR A 181 -1.95 -12.45 7.33
CA TYR A 181 -1.28 -11.32 6.69
C TYR A 181 -1.49 -11.32 5.16
N SER A 182 -1.33 -12.46 4.51
CA SER A 182 -1.45 -12.60 3.05
C SER A 182 -2.85 -12.28 2.56
N VAL A 183 -3.91 -12.70 3.27
CA VAL A 183 -5.30 -12.38 2.91
C VAL A 183 -5.55 -10.88 2.97
N PHE A 184 -5.13 -10.20 4.05
CA PHE A 184 -5.29 -8.76 4.18
C PHE A 184 -4.42 -7.98 3.18
N ASN A 185 -3.17 -8.41 2.97
CA ASN A 185 -2.24 -7.78 2.04
C ASN A 185 -2.72 -7.91 0.59
N LEU A 186 -3.18 -9.10 0.19
CA LEU A 186 -3.75 -9.32 -1.13
C LEU A 186 -5.02 -8.49 -1.33
N SER A 187 -5.91 -8.47 -0.33
CA SER A 187 -7.12 -7.65 -0.37
C SER A 187 -6.79 -6.17 -0.51
N PHE A 188 -5.82 -5.67 0.26
CA PHE A 188 -5.36 -4.28 0.19
C PHE A 188 -4.81 -3.95 -1.20
N ASN A 189 -3.94 -4.79 -1.78
CA ASN A 189 -3.36 -4.54 -3.10
C ASN A 189 -4.41 -4.58 -4.23
N VAL A 190 -5.36 -5.53 -4.17
CA VAL A 190 -6.45 -5.61 -5.16
C VAL A 190 -7.38 -4.41 -5.05
N LEU A 191 -7.78 -4.02 -3.84
CA LEU A 191 -8.61 -2.83 -3.62
C LEU A 191 -7.90 -1.54 -4.04
N LEU A 192 -6.59 -1.44 -3.78
CA LEU A 192 -5.80 -0.28 -4.22
C LEU A 192 -5.71 -0.20 -5.74
N LEU A 193 -5.55 -1.32 -6.44
CA LEU A 193 -5.61 -1.36 -7.91
C LEU A 193 -7.01 -1.01 -8.43
N TRP A 194 -8.06 -1.49 -7.76
CA TRP A 194 -9.45 -1.12 -8.06
C TRP A 194 -9.65 0.40 -7.93
N LEU A 195 -9.23 1.00 -6.82
CA LEU A 195 -9.27 2.45 -6.62
C LEU A 195 -8.45 3.19 -7.69
N THR A 196 -7.27 2.68 -8.04
CA THR A 196 -6.41 3.28 -9.09
C THR A 196 -7.08 3.26 -10.46
N LYS A 197 -7.89 2.24 -10.76
CA LYS A 197 -8.65 2.13 -12.03
C LYS A 197 -9.77 3.17 -12.11
N TYR A 198 -10.55 3.33 -11.05
CA TYR A 198 -11.76 4.17 -11.05
C TYR A 198 -11.55 5.62 -10.64
N LEU A 199 -10.50 5.88 -9.87
CA LEU A 199 -10.11 7.21 -9.42
C LEU A 199 -8.85 7.65 -10.16
N SER A 200 -7.71 7.67 -9.47
CA SER A 200 -6.41 8.06 -9.99
C SER A 200 -5.30 7.48 -9.12
N THR A 201 -4.12 7.29 -9.69
CA THR A 201 -2.91 6.92 -8.94
C THR A 201 -2.57 7.97 -7.90
N THR A 202 -2.73 9.26 -8.22
CA THR A 202 -2.34 10.33 -7.30
C THR A 202 -3.28 10.38 -6.10
N TRP A 203 -4.58 10.22 -6.34
CA TRP A 203 -5.57 10.04 -5.26
C TRP A 203 -5.23 8.83 -4.38
N ALA A 204 -4.94 7.68 -4.99
CA ALA A 204 -4.62 6.45 -4.25
C ALA A 204 -3.36 6.59 -3.38
N GLN A 205 -2.36 7.35 -3.84
CA GLN A 205 -1.15 7.62 -3.07
C GLN A 205 -1.41 8.57 -1.89
N VAL A 206 -2.25 9.61 -2.08
CA VAL A 206 -2.68 10.50 -0.98
C VAL A 206 -3.47 9.72 0.07
N ALA A 207 -4.40 8.86 -0.36
CA ALA A 207 -5.16 8.00 0.54
C ALA A 207 -4.27 7.02 1.32
N THR A 208 -3.21 6.48 0.69
CA THR A 208 -2.24 5.61 1.37
C THR A 208 -1.53 6.33 2.53
N GLY A 209 -1.32 7.66 2.43
CA GLY A 209 -0.79 8.46 3.54
C GLY A 209 -1.72 8.47 4.76
N VAL A 210 -3.03 8.50 4.55
CA VAL A 210 -4.03 8.38 5.63
C VAL A 210 -4.04 6.98 6.23
N VAL A 211 -3.96 5.94 5.38
CA VAL A 211 -3.90 4.55 5.84
C VAL A 211 -2.68 4.30 6.72
N LEU A 212 -1.52 4.92 6.42
CA LEU A 212 -0.33 4.83 7.26
C LEU A 212 -0.61 5.36 8.68
N GLY A 213 -1.26 6.53 8.80
CA GLY A 213 -1.66 7.08 10.09
C GLY A 213 -2.66 6.19 10.84
N LEU A 214 -3.63 5.61 10.11
CA LEU A 214 -4.60 4.68 10.70
C LEU A 214 -3.94 3.39 11.19
N SER A 215 -2.89 2.91 10.50
CA SER A 215 -2.13 1.73 10.92
C SER A 215 -1.41 1.97 12.25
N SER A 216 -0.86 3.18 12.46
CA SER A 216 -0.30 3.58 13.75
C SER A 216 -1.38 3.60 14.84
N LEU A 217 -2.56 4.16 14.56
CA LEU A 217 -3.68 4.18 15.50
C LEU A 217 -4.11 2.76 15.93
N LEU A 218 -4.21 1.84 14.98
CA LEU A 218 -4.50 0.43 15.24
C LEU A 218 -3.36 -0.28 15.98
N GLY A 219 -2.12 0.19 15.80
CA GLY A 219 -0.92 -0.27 16.50
C GLY A 219 -0.98 -0.14 18.03
N GLN A 220 -1.83 0.74 18.56
CA GLN A 220 -2.05 0.89 20.01
C GLN A 220 -2.86 -0.26 20.61
N SER A 221 -3.59 -1.01 19.78
CA SER A 221 -4.44 -2.08 20.26
C SER A 221 -3.61 -3.27 20.71
N LYS A 222 -3.64 -3.56 22.02
CA LYS A 222 -3.04 -4.77 22.60
C LYS A 222 -3.61 -6.06 22.00
N ALA A 223 -4.81 -6.01 21.43
CA ALA A 223 -5.40 -7.16 20.74
C ALA A 223 -4.72 -7.43 19.38
N LEU A 224 -4.15 -6.41 18.73
CA LEU A 224 -3.51 -6.53 17.41
C LEU A 224 -1.99 -6.62 17.51
N MET A 225 -1.34 -5.79 18.33
CA MET A 225 0.13 -5.76 18.49
C MET A 225 0.64 -6.53 19.70
N GLY A 226 -0.25 -7.10 20.51
CA GLY A 226 0.15 -7.88 21.68
C GLY A 226 0.94 -7.04 22.69
N PRO A 227 1.98 -7.61 23.32
CA PRO A 227 2.82 -6.92 24.29
C PRO A 227 3.58 -5.71 23.74
N SER A 228 3.78 -5.64 22.43
CA SER A 228 4.52 -4.57 21.75
C SER A 228 3.65 -3.37 21.38
N ALA A 229 2.41 -3.31 21.85
CA ALA A 229 1.53 -2.17 21.62
C ALA A 229 2.08 -0.91 22.32
N VAL A 230 2.44 0.11 21.53
CA VAL A 230 2.95 1.39 22.01
C VAL A 230 1.84 2.45 21.85
N PRO A 231 1.54 3.25 22.90
CA PRO A 231 0.59 4.35 22.76
C PRO A 231 1.13 5.45 21.85
N LEU A 232 0.29 6.05 21.02
CA LEU A 232 0.70 7.18 20.17
C LEU A 232 0.92 8.45 20.98
N GLU A 233 1.88 9.24 20.55
CA GLU A 233 2.11 10.58 21.05
C GLU A 233 1.15 11.60 20.44
N TYR A 234 0.95 12.73 21.11
CA TYR A 234 0.01 13.78 20.69
C TYR A 234 0.31 14.31 19.27
N GLN A 235 1.59 14.39 18.92
CA GLN A 235 2.07 14.87 17.64
C GLN A 235 1.67 13.92 16.49
N GLU A 236 1.65 12.62 16.74
CA GLU A 236 1.23 11.62 15.76
C GLU A 236 -0.29 11.70 15.51
N TYR A 237 -1.09 11.93 16.55
CA TYR A 237 -2.52 12.21 16.40
C TYR A 237 -2.79 13.44 15.54
N LEU A 238 -2.05 14.53 15.74
CA LEU A 238 -2.15 15.70 14.88
C LEU A 238 -1.78 15.39 13.44
N GLY A 239 -0.73 14.59 13.22
CA GLY A 239 -0.36 14.11 11.88
C GLY A 239 -1.53 13.38 11.19
N ILE A 240 -2.22 12.47 11.91
CA ILE A 240 -3.39 11.75 11.39
C ILE A 240 -4.53 12.71 11.02
N VAL A 241 -4.83 13.70 11.86
CA VAL A 241 -5.89 14.68 11.56
C VAL A 241 -5.55 15.49 10.31
N ILE A 242 -4.29 15.94 10.17
CA ILE A 242 -3.84 16.69 9.00
C ILE A 242 -3.92 15.84 7.73
N SER A 243 -3.57 14.55 7.79
CA SER A 243 -3.67 13.67 6.62
C SER A 243 -5.13 13.42 6.19
N CYS A 244 -6.06 13.31 7.14
CA CYS A 244 -7.49 13.26 6.85
C CYS A 244 -7.99 14.54 6.16
N ILE A 245 -7.57 15.71 6.65
CA ILE A 245 -7.88 17.00 6.01
C ILE A 245 -7.27 17.06 4.62
N ALA A 246 -6.03 16.57 4.43
CA ALA A 246 -5.38 16.53 3.12
C ALA A 246 -6.19 15.72 2.11
N LEU A 247 -6.66 14.53 2.49
CA LEU A 247 -7.50 13.70 1.63
C LEU A 247 -8.85 14.37 1.34
N TRP A 248 -9.46 15.04 2.33
CA TRP A 248 -10.69 15.78 2.11
C TRP A 248 -10.48 16.93 1.12
N VAL A 249 -9.46 17.77 1.31
CA VAL A 249 -9.12 18.87 0.40
C VAL A 249 -8.84 18.35 -1.01
N TYR A 250 -8.19 17.19 -1.13
CA TYR A 250 -7.95 16.55 -2.42
C TYR A 250 -9.25 16.21 -3.15
N CYS A 251 -10.28 15.77 -2.43
CA CYS A 251 -11.57 15.38 -3.00
C CYS A 251 -12.51 16.56 -3.32
N LEU A 252 -12.09 17.81 -3.13
CA LEU A 252 -12.94 18.98 -3.41
C LEU A 252 -13.07 19.30 -4.90
N GLU A 253 -12.07 18.93 -5.70
CA GLU A 253 -12.04 19.16 -7.14
C GLU A 253 -11.65 17.88 -7.86
N ASP A 254 -12.15 17.70 -9.08
CA ASP A 254 -11.85 16.53 -9.89
C ASP A 254 -10.55 16.72 -10.70
N GLU A 255 -9.83 15.61 -10.92
CA GLU A 255 -8.67 15.58 -11.82
C GLU A 255 -9.13 15.57 -13.28
N VAL A 256 -8.45 16.35 -14.13
CA VAL A 256 -8.81 16.51 -15.54
C VAL A 256 -7.69 16.03 -16.45
N ASP A 257 -8.01 15.29 -17.50
CA ASP A 257 -7.04 14.83 -18.50
C ASP A 257 -6.70 15.93 -19.53
N ALA A 258 -5.75 15.69 -20.43
CA ALA A 258 -5.33 16.59 -21.49
C ALA A 258 -6.49 17.04 -22.41
N ASN A 259 -7.51 16.19 -22.56
CA ASN A 259 -8.69 16.45 -23.39
C ASN A 259 -9.77 17.27 -22.68
N GLY A 260 -9.63 17.51 -21.37
CA GLY A 260 -10.65 18.17 -20.56
C GLY A 260 -11.64 17.19 -19.90
N ASP A 261 -11.47 15.88 -20.11
CA ASP A 261 -12.32 14.85 -19.51
C ASP A 261 -11.92 14.55 -18.06
N ASN A 262 -12.91 14.16 -17.25
CA ASN A 262 -12.68 13.75 -15.86
C ASN A 262 -11.88 12.44 -15.82
N VAL A 263 -10.77 12.43 -15.07
CA VAL A 263 -9.94 11.22 -14.88
C VAL A 263 -10.68 10.16 -14.04
N PHE A 264 -11.62 10.62 -13.21
CA PHE A 264 -12.50 9.74 -12.43
C PHE A 264 -13.58 9.13 -13.32
N LEU A 265 -13.38 7.86 -13.70
CA LEU A 265 -14.34 7.09 -14.51
C LEU A 265 -15.74 7.08 -13.90
N ILE A 266 -15.85 7.13 -12.56
CA ILE A 266 -17.15 7.18 -11.87
C ILE A 266 -17.94 8.44 -12.23
N ASN A 267 -17.26 9.58 -12.38
CA ASN A 267 -17.93 10.85 -12.71
C ASN A 267 -18.29 10.87 -14.20
N GLN A 268 -17.44 10.31 -15.06
CA GLN A 268 -17.77 10.12 -16.47
C GLN A 268 -19.02 9.22 -16.65
N ILE A 269 -19.08 8.08 -15.96
CA ILE A 269 -20.26 7.19 -16.00
C ILE A 269 -21.53 7.90 -15.53
N LYS A 270 -21.45 8.76 -14.50
CA LYS A 270 -22.60 9.54 -14.02
C LYS A 270 -23.05 10.59 -15.03
N GLU A 271 -22.11 11.28 -15.67
CA GLU A 271 -22.42 12.28 -16.69
C GLU A 271 -23.03 11.62 -17.94
N ASP A 272 -22.48 10.50 -18.37
CA ASP A 272 -23.01 9.73 -19.50
C ASP A 272 -24.39 9.15 -19.19
N ALA A 273 -24.61 8.65 -17.98
CA ALA A 273 -25.92 8.19 -17.52
C ALA A 273 -26.94 9.34 -17.45
N LYS A 274 -26.51 10.54 -17.04
CA LYS A 274 -27.37 11.73 -17.01
C LYS A 274 -27.75 12.18 -18.42
N LYS A 275 -26.78 12.27 -19.34
CA LYS A 275 -27.02 12.61 -20.75
C LYS A 275 -27.96 11.61 -21.42
N ALA A 276 -27.74 10.31 -21.22
CA ALA A 276 -28.61 9.26 -21.76
C ALA A 276 -30.05 9.30 -21.20
N ASN A 277 -30.25 9.87 -20.01
CA ASN A 277 -31.58 10.04 -19.43
C ASN A 277 -32.26 11.32 -19.96
N ASP A 278 -31.51 12.42 -20.11
CA ASP A 278 -32.00 13.66 -20.71
C ASP A 278 -32.38 13.45 -22.20
N ASP A 279 -31.61 12.65 -22.95
CA ASP A 279 -31.93 12.29 -24.34
C ASP A 279 -33.20 11.42 -24.45
N LYS A 280 -33.53 10.61 -23.43
CA LYS A 280 -34.78 9.83 -23.42
C LYS A 280 -36.02 10.66 -23.13
N VAL A 281 -35.88 11.74 -22.35
CA VAL A 281 -37.00 12.66 -22.04
C VAL A 281 -37.40 13.51 -23.28
N HIS A 282 -36.56 13.55 -24.32
CA HIS A 282 -36.86 14.25 -25.58
C HIS A 282 -37.36 13.35 -26.72
N VAL A 283 -37.52 12.04 -26.49
CA VAL A 283 -37.96 11.06 -27.51
C VAL A 283 -39.29 10.40 -27.10
N ASP A 284 -40.17 11.16 -26.45
CA ASP A 284 -41.51 10.69 -26.05
C ASP A 284 -42.66 11.27 -26.90
N ASP A 285 -42.38 11.79 -28.11
CA ASP A 285 -43.45 12.15 -29.05
C ASP A 285 -43.57 11.25 -30.29
N ASP A 286 -42.57 10.42 -30.65
CA ASP A 286 -42.73 9.51 -31.79
C ASP A 286 -41.76 8.31 -31.72
N ILE A 287 -42.31 7.09 -31.80
CA ILE A 287 -41.72 5.81 -32.29
C ILE A 287 -41.59 4.66 -31.27
N GLU A 288 -42.18 3.53 -31.69
CA GLU A 288 -42.22 2.18 -31.11
C GLU A 288 -40.86 1.60 -30.66
N GLN A 289 -40.92 0.80 -29.59
CA GLN A 289 -39.85 -0.02 -29.02
C GLN A 289 -39.20 -1.00 -30.04
N PRO A 290 -37.93 -1.39 -29.83
CA PRO A 290 -37.74 -2.73 -29.28
C PRO A 290 -36.65 -2.89 -28.21
N HIS A 291 -36.84 -3.94 -27.42
CA HIS A 291 -36.07 -4.46 -26.30
C HIS A 291 -34.54 -4.63 -26.54
N ALA A 292 -33.71 -3.79 -25.92
CA ALA A 292 -32.31 -4.12 -25.60
C ALA A 292 -31.72 -3.14 -24.55
N SER A 293 -32.13 -3.20 -23.27
CA SER A 293 -31.52 -2.32 -22.24
C SER A 293 -31.50 -2.89 -20.81
N SER A 294 -31.68 -4.20 -20.62
CA SER A 294 -31.77 -4.77 -19.28
C SER A 294 -30.42 -4.98 -18.56
N GLN A 295 -29.27 -4.97 -19.26
CA GLN A 295 -27.99 -5.29 -18.63
C GLN A 295 -27.20 -4.06 -18.12
N VAL A 296 -27.40 -2.88 -18.72
CA VAL A 296 -26.68 -1.66 -18.31
C VAL A 296 -27.25 -1.07 -17.02
N LEU A 297 -28.52 -1.33 -16.73
CA LEU A 297 -29.20 -0.80 -15.53
C LEU A 297 -28.82 -1.55 -14.23
N SER A 298 -28.42 -2.82 -14.33
CA SER A 298 -28.05 -3.64 -13.17
C SER A 298 -26.69 -3.25 -12.57
N THR A 299 -25.72 -2.85 -13.40
CA THR A 299 -24.41 -2.36 -12.95
C THR A 299 -24.48 -0.94 -12.41
N ALA A 300 -25.35 -0.08 -12.96
CA ALA A 300 -25.59 1.26 -12.43
C ALA A 300 -26.25 1.24 -11.03
N GLN A 301 -27.15 0.29 -10.77
CA GLN A 301 -27.78 0.12 -9.45
C GLN A 301 -26.83 -0.38 -8.35
N MET A 302 -25.77 -1.12 -8.70
CA MET A 302 -24.73 -1.49 -7.73
C MET A 302 -23.76 -0.35 -7.43
N ALA A 303 -23.60 0.61 -8.35
CA ALA A 303 -22.73 1.78 -8.19
C ALA A 303 -23.44 3.00 -7.55
N SER A 304 -24.78 3.08 -7.62
CA SER A 304 -25.57 4.12 -6.96
C SER A 304 -25.82 3.76 -5.49
N GLY A 305 -24.92 4.20 -4.61
CA GLY A 305 -25.00 3.95 -3.18
C GLY A 305 -26.33 4.35 -2.54
N GLN A 306 -26.73 3.55 -1.54
CA GLN A 306 -27.56 4.03 -0.43
C GLN A 306 -26.84 4.07 0.92
N SER A 307 -25.56 3.68 1.01
CA SER A 307 -24.93 3.50 2.33
C SER A 307 -23.96 4.59 2.79
N LEU A 308 -23.36 5.40 1.92
CA LEU A 308 -22.28 6.30 2.37
C LEU A 308 -22.76 7.71 2.77
N THR A 309 -23.81 8.25 2.12
CA THR A 309 -24.31 9.59 2.45
C THR A 309 -25.27 9.60 3.65
N LYS A 310 -25.87 8.45 4.01
CA LYS A 310 -26.73 8.33 5.20
C LYS A 310 -25.96 8.07 6.50
N MET A 311 -24.66 7.77 6.44
CA MET A 311 -23.85 7.47 7.62
C MET A 311 -23.08 8.70 8.15
N ILE A 312 -23.09 9.82 7.42
CA ILE A 312 -22.48 11.10 7.84
C ILE A 312 -23.53 12.08 8.42
N ALA A 313 -24.82 11.73 8.38
CA ALA A 313 -25.92 12.56 8.89
C ALA A 313 -26.74 11.87 10.00
N ARG A 314 -26.11 11.03 10.82
CA ARG A 314 -26.67 10.55 12.10
C ARG A 314 -25.60 10.51 13.19
#